data_AF-A0A8T2C252-F1
#
_entry.id   AF-A0A8T2C252-F1
#
_cell.length_a   1.000
_cell.length_b   1.000
_cell.length_c   1.000
_cell.angle_alpha   90.00
_cell.angle_beta   90.00
_cell.angle_gamma   90.00
#
_symmetry.space_group_name_H-M   'P 1'
#
loop_
_entity.id
_entity.type
_entity.pdbx_description
1 polymer ?
#
loop_
_entity_poly.entity_id
_entity_poly.type
_entity_poly.pdbx_seq_one_letter_code
_entity_poly.pdbx_strand_id
1 'polypeptide(L)'
;MGNTDKLMNQIFDLKFTSKSLQRQARKCEREEKSEKLKVKKAIEKGNMDGARIYAENAIRKRSEQMNYLRLSSRLDAVVARLDTQAKMATITKSMTNIVKSLESTLATGNLQKMSETMDSFEKQFVNMEVQAEFMDNAMAGSTSLSTPEGEVNSLMQQVADDYGLEVSVGLPQPAGHAIPTKTEEKVEEDDLSRRLVELKARG
;
A
#
# COMPACT_ATOMS: atom_id res chain seq x y z
N MET A 1 -29.70 9.46 -15.69
CA MET A 1 -28.51 8.66 -16.05
C MET A 1 -27.17 9.30 -15.66
N GLY A 2 -27.08 10.59 -15.30
CA GLY A 2 -25.78 11.29 -15.27
C GLY A 2 -24.83 11.15 -14.07
N ASN A 3 -25.17 10.46 -12.96
CA ASN A 3 -24.27 10.41 -11.79
C ASN A 3 -23.35 9.18 -11.78
N THR A 4 -23.84 8.01 -12.19
CA THR A 4 -23.03 6.78 -12.19
C THR A 4 -21.94 6.84 -13.26
N ASP A 5 -22.25 7.36 -14.45
CA ASP A 5 -21.28 7.51 -15.54
C ASP A 5 -20.18 8.52 -15.18
N LYS A 6 -20.53 9.61 -14.50
CA LYS A 6 -19.56 10.58 -13.97
C LYS A 6 -18.63 9.94 -12.93
N LEU A 7 -19.18 9.14 -12.02
CA LEU A 7 -18.40 8.42 -11.01
C LEU A 7 -17.43 7.42 -11.66
N MET A 8 -17.89 6.68 -12.68
CA MET A 8 -17.05 5.74 -13.43
C MET A 8 -15.91 6.45 -14.18
N ASN A 9 -16.17 7.61 -14.78
CA ASN A 9 -15.13 8.43 -15.42
C ASN A 9 -14.11 8.94 -14.40
N GLN A 10 -14.56 9.43 -13.24
CA GLN A 10 -13.66 9.86 -12.16
C GLN A 10 -12.79 8.71 -11.64
N ILE A 11 -13.37 7.52 -11.48
CA ILE A 11 -12.61 6.31 -11.11
C ILE A 11 -11.53 6.01 -12.14
N PHE A 12 -11.85 6.10 -13.43
CA PHE A 12 -10.89 5.88 -14.52
C PHE A 12 -9.74 6.88 -14.47
N ASP A 13 -10.06 8.17 -14.34
CA ASP A 13 -9.06 9.24 -14.26
C ASP A 13 -8.14 9.07 -13.05
N LEU A 14 -8.70 8.68 -11.90
CA LEU A 14 -7.92 8.41 -10.68
C LEU A 14 -7.04 7.17 -10.82
N LYS A 15 -7.53 6.08 -11.44
CA LYS A 15 -6.73 4.89 -11.77
C LYS A 15 -5.57 5.23 -12.69
N PHE A 16 -5.83 6.03 -13.72
CA PHE A 16 -4.80 6.49 -14.65
C PHE A 16 -3.77 7.36 -13.94
N THR A 17 -4.21 8.29 -13.10
CA THR A 17 -3.34 9.16 -12.31
C THR A 17 -2.47 8.34 -11.36
N SER A 18 -3.04 7.39 -10.61
CA SER A 18 -2.28 6.50 -9.74
C SER A 18 -1.19 5.74 -10.50
N LYS A 19 -1.51 5.16 -11.67
CA LYS A 19 -0.52 4.48 -12.52
C LYS A 19 0.54 5.43 -13.06
N SER A 20 0.18 6.67 -13.40
CA SER A 20 1.14 7.70 -13.81
C SER A 20 2.12 8.02 -12.68
N LEU A 21 1.64 8.16 -11.43
CA LEU A 21 2.47 8.38 -10.25
C LEU A 21 3.40 7.18 -9.98
N GLN A 22 2.94 5.93 -10.13
CA GLN A 22 3.80 4.74 -10.01
C GLN A 22 4.95 4.77 -11.04
N ARG A 23 4.66 5.20 -12.28
CA ARG A 23 5.70 5.36 -13.31
C ARG A 23 6.69 6.47 -12.96
N GLN A 24 6.21 7.59 -12.40
CA GLN A 24 7.06 8.69 -11.93
C GLN A 24 7.95 8.25 -10.77
N ALA A 25 7.42 7.49 -9.80
CA ALA A 25 8.20 6.91 -8.72
C ALA A 25 9.34 6.03 -9.26
N ARG A 26 9.04 5.12 -10.19
CA ARG A 26 10.06 4.28 -10.87
C ARG A 26 11.06 5.09 -11.70
N LYS A 27 10.69 6.27 -12.18
CA LYS A 27 11.61 7.19 -12.87
C LYS A 27 12.56 7.82 -11.87
N CYS A 28 12.06 8.34 -10.74
CA CYS A 28 12.88 8.87 -9.66
C CYS A 28 13.86 7.83 -9.09
N GLU A 29 13.44 6.57 -8.94
CA GLU A 29 14.33 5.48 -8.50
C GLU A 29 15.52 5.26 -9.47
N ARG A 30 15.27 5.33 -10.78
CA ARG A 30 16.33 5.22 -11.79
C ARG A 30 17.27 6.42 -11.76
N GLU A 31 16.73 7.62 -11.60
CA GLU A 31 17.50 8.85 -11.46
C GLU A 31 18.36 8.83 -10.19
N GLU A 32 17.82 8.35 -9.06
CA GLU A 32 18.55 8.16 -7.79
C GLU A 32 19.76 7.23 -7.98
N LYS A 33 19.57 6.07 -8.63
CA LYS A 33 20.66 5.12 -8.91
C LYS A 33 21.75 5.74 -9.79
N SER A 34 21.36 6.56 -10.77
CA SER A 34 22.28 7.32 -11.61
C SER A 34 23.09 8.34 -10.79
N GLU A 35 22.44 9.11 -9.92
CA GLU A 35 23.11 10.10 -9.06
C GLU A 35 24.07 9.42 -8.08
N LYS A 36 23.69 8.30 -7.46
CA LYS A 36 24.59 7.49 -6.62
C LYS A 36 25.85 7.04 -7.35
N LEU A 37 25.73 6.66 -8.63
CA LEU A 37 26.90 6.30 -9.45
C LEU A 37 27.80 7.52 -9.71
N LYS A 38 27.22 8.72 -9.90
CA LYS A 38 27.98 9.97 -10.05
C LYS A 38 28.71 10.36 -8.76
N VAL A 39 28.08 10.15 -7.59
CA VAL A 39 28.72 10.33 -6.27
C VAL A 39 29.98 9.47 -6.19
N LYS A 40 29.88 8.17 -6.49
CA LYS A 40 31.03 7.26 -6.49
C LYS A 40 32.16 7.77 -7.39
N LYS A 41 31.85 8.13 -8.63
CA LYS A 41 32.83 8.66 -9.59
C LYS A 41 33.44 10.00 -9.16
N ALA A 42 32.70 10.84 -8.45
CA ALA A 42 33.20 12.13 -7.96
C ALA A 42 34.17 11.93 -6.79
N ILE A 43 33.88 10.98 -5.89
CA ILE A 43 34.76 10.59 -4.79
C ILE A 43 36.07 9.98 -5.32
N GLU A 44 35.99 9.07 -6.30
CA GLU A 44 37.18 8.45 -6.94
C GLU A 44 38.11 9.50 -7.59
N LYS A 45 37.55 10.63 -8.05
CA LYS A 45 38.30 11.74 -8.65
C LYS A 45 38.80 12.77 -7.62
N GLY A 46 38.51 12.58 -6.34
CA GLY A 46 38.84 13.52 -5.26
C GLY A 46 38.01 14.81 -5.26
N ASN A 47 36.92 14.88 -6.02
CA ASN A 47 36.03 16.04 -6.06
C ASN A 47 34.91 15.90 -5.03
N MET A 48 35.22 16.24 -3.78
CA MET A 48 34.30 16.12 -2.65
C MET A 48 33.10 17.08 -2.74
N ASP A 49 33.28 18.29 -3.28
CA ASP A 49 32.20 19.25 -3.44
C ASP A 49 31.18 18.79 -4.48
N GLY A 50 31.64 18.24 -5.60
CA GLY A 50 30.77 17.62 -6.60
C GLY A 50 30.05 16.38 -6.07
N ALA A 51 30.73 15.57 -5.25
CA ALA A 51 30.11 14.40 -4.61
C ALA A 51 28.97 14.79 -3.66
N ARG A 52 29.12 15.88 -2.90
CA ARG A 52 28.05 16.40 -2.01
C ARG A 52 26.81 16.83 -2.80
N ILE A 53 26.99 17.55 -3.91
CA ILE A 53 25.86 17.98 -4.77
C ILE A 53 25.12 16.77 -5.37
N TYR A 54 25.85 15.75 -5.86
CA TYR A 54 25.22 14.55 -6.39
C TYR A 54 24.52 13.72 -5.30
N ALA A 55 25.05 13.71 -4.08
CA ALA A 55 24.43 13.02 -2.94
C ALA A 55 23.12 13.70 -2.51
N GLU A 56 23.10 15.03 -2.43
CA GLU A 56 21.88 15.79 -2.16
C GLU A 56 20.79 15.54 -3.22
N ASN A 57 21.19 15.51 -4.50
CA ASN A 57 20.27 15.18 -5.58
C ASN A 57 19.71 13.76 -5.47
N ALA A 58 20.53 12.78 -5.08
CA ALA A 58 20.07 11.41 -4.85
C ALA A 58 19.05 11.34 -3.69
N ILE A 59 19.33 12.00 -2.56
CA ILE A 59 18.42 12.05 -1.41
C ILE A 59 17.09 12.71 -1.81
N ARG A 60 17.13 13.83 -2.53
CA ARG A 60 15.93 14.50 -3.03
C ARG A 60 15.11 13.57 -3.92
N LYS A 61 15.75 12.84 -4.84
CA LYS A 61 15.07 11.90 -5.74
C LYS A 61 14.44 10.73 -5.01
N ARG A 62 15.09 10.21 -3.97
CA ARG A 62 14.52 9.19 -3.09
C ARG A 62 13.29 9.70 -2.35
N SER A 63 13.33 10.93 -1.82
CA SER A 63 12.17 11.56 -1.17
C SER A 63 11.01 11.77 -2.15
N GLU A 64 11.28 12.29 -3.36
CA GLU A 64 10.29 12.41 -4.44
C GLU A 64 9.65 11.05 -4.78
N GLN A 65 10.45 9.98 -4.92
CA GLN A 65 9.96 8.63 -5.17
C GLN A 65 8.97 8.18 -4.07
N MET A 66 9.36 8.31 -2.80
CA MET A 66 8.52 7.89 -1.67
C MET A 66 7.21 8.68 -1.62
N ASN A 67 7.26 9.98 -1.90
CA ASN A 67 6.06 10.83 -1.97
C ASN A 67 5.12 10.40 -3.10
N TYR A 68 5.66 10.11 -4.30
CA TYR A 68 4.86 9.60 -5.41
C TYR A 68 4.23 8.24 -5.11
N LEU A 69 4.97 7.33 -4.48
CA LEU A 69 4.48 6.02 -4.09
C LEU A 69 3.35 6.15 -3.06
N ARG A 70 3.55 6.98 -2.02
CA ARG A 70 2.57 7.24 -0.97
C ARG A 70 1.29 7.87 -1.53
N LEU A 71 1.43 8.81 -2.48
CA LEU A 71 0.28 9.42 -3.15
C LEU A 71 -0.46 8.42 -4.05
N SER A 72 0.26 7.57 -4.80
CA SER A 72 -0.36 6.52 -5.60
C SER A 72 -1.14 5.53 -4.73
N SER A 73 -0.57 5.06 -3.62
CA SER A 73 -1.27 4.14 -2.71
C SER A 73 -2.54 4.77 -2.12
N ARG A 74 -2.49 6.05 -1.76
CA ARG A 74 -3.68 6.79 -1.31
C ARG A 74 -4.74 6.90 -2.40
N LEU A 75 -4.35 7.17 -3.65
CA LEU A 75 -5.26 7.20 -4.78
C LEU A 75 -5.87 5.82 -5.06
N ASP A 76 -5.09 4.74 -5.00
CA ASP A 76 -5.59 3.38 -5.16
C ASP A 76 -6.64 3.04 -4.07
N ALA A 77 -6.42 3.47 -2.83
CA ALA A 77 -7.40 3.30 -1.75
C ALA A 77 -8.69 4.11 -1.99
N VAL A 78 -8.59 5.35 -2.47
CA VAL A 78 -9.75 6.17 -2.84
C VAL A 78 -10.52 5.53 -4.00
N VAL A 79 -9.80 5.05 -5.01
CA VAL A 79 -10.39 4.31 -6.14
C VAL A 79 -11.15 3.09 -5.67
N ALA A 80 -10.60 2.28 -4.76
CA ALA A 80 -11.27 1.10 -4.24
C ALA A 80 -12.59 1.44 -3.53
N ARG A 81 -12.60 2.54 -2.76
CA ARG A 81 -13.84 3.06 -2.12
C ARG A 81 -14.85 3.58 -3.15
N LEU A 82 -14.39 4.27 -4.20
CA LEU A 82 -15.28 4.76 -5.26
C LEU A 82 -15.84 3.62 -6.13
N ASP A 83 -15.04 2.60 -6.45
CA ASP A 83 -15.48 1.37 -7.15
C ASP A 83 -16.57 0.66 -6.34
N THR A 84 -16.36 0.54 -5.03
CA THR A 84 -17.35 0.02 -4.07
C THR A 84 -18.64 0.83 -4.15
N GLN A 85 -18.55 2.15 -4.06
CA GLN A 85 -19.70 3.04 -4.11
C GLN A 85 -20.44 2.96 -5.46
N ALA A 86 -19.73 2.84 -6.58
CA ALA A 86 -20.30 2.70 -7.92
C ALA A 86 -21.07 1.38 -8.08
N LYS A 87 -20.51 0.28 -7.56
CA LYS A 87 -21.17 -1.03 -7.50
C LYS A 87 -22.43 -0.97 -6.65
N MET A 88 -22.34 -0.39 -5.45
CA MET A 88 -23.49 -0.23 -4.56
C MET A 88 -24.59 0.64 -5.19
N ALA A 89 -24.23 1.74 -5.87
CA ALA A 89 -25.21 2.56 -6.58
C ALA A 89 -25.94 1.78 -7.69
N THR A 90 -25.25 0.89 -8.38
CA THR A 90 -25.84 0.00 -9.38
C THR A 90 -26.80 -1.00 -8.75
N ILE A 91 -26.40 -1.63 -7.64
CA ILE A 91 -27.24 -2.58 -6.89
C ILE A 91 -28.51 -1.87 -6.37
N THR A 92 -28.36 -0.70 -5.74
CA THR A 92 -29.50 0.09 -5.25
C THR A 92 -30.48 0.44 -6.37
N LYS A 93 -29.97 0.80 -7.56
CA LYS A 93 -30.81 1.06 -8.73
C LYS A 93 -31.56 -0.18 -9.20
N SER A 94 -30.89 -1.34 -9.25
CA SER A 94 -31.51 -2.62 -9.61
C SER A 94 -32.58 -3.03 -8.60
N MET A 95 -32.29 -2.92 -7.30
CA MET A 95 -33.24 -3.17 -6.22
C MET A 95 -34.47 -2.26 -6.31
N THR A 96 -34.27 -0.97 -6.56
CA THR A 96 -35.37 -0.01 -6.76
C THR A 96 -36.29 -0.43 -7.92
N ASN A 97 -35.72 -0.94 -9.01
CA ASN A 97 -36.51 -1.40 -10.16
C ASN A 97 -37.27 -2.70 -9.85
N ILE A 98 -36.67 -3.64 -9.12
CA ILE A 98 -37.32 -4.89 -8.71
C ILE A 98 -38.49 -4.60 -7.77
N VAL A 99 -38.31 -3.72 -6.79
CA VAL A 99 -39.39 -3.31 -5.87
C VAL A 99 -40.55 -2.70 -6.63
N LYS A 100 -40.29 -1.82 -7.62
CA LYS A 100 -41.34 -1.27 -8.49
C LYS A 100 -42.03 -2.34 -9.34
N SER A 101 -41.27 -3.31 -9.86
CA SER A 101 -41.83 -4.44 -10.62
C SER A 101 -42.75 -5.29 -9.72
N LEU A 102 -42.34 -5.51 -8.47
CA LEU A 102 -43.09 -6.29 -7.50
C LEU A 102 -44.39 -5.60 -7.12
N GLU A 103 -44.34 -4.30 -6.86
CA GLU A 103 -45.51 -3.46 -6.56
C GLU A 103 -46.52 -3.47 -7.73
N SER A 104 -46.04 -3.30 -8.96
CA SER A 104 -46.88 -3.37 -10.16
C SER A 104 -47.51 -4.76 -10.37
N THR A 105 -46.77 -5.82 -10.06
CA THR A 105 -47.25 -7.20 -10.23
C THR A 105 -48.26 -7.58 -9.14
N LEU A 106 -48.04 -7.11 -7.91
CA LEU A 106 -48.99 -7.25 -6.81
C LEU A 106 -50.32 -6.55 -7.12
N ALA A 107 -50.26 -5.35 -7.68
CA ALA A 107 -51.44 -4.58 -8.08
C ALA A 107 -52.26 -5.25 -9.20
N THR A 108 -51.63 -6.06 -10.05
CA THR A 108 -52.29 -6.76 -11.16
C THR A 108 -52.73 -8.18 -10.79
N GLY A 109 -52.39 -8.69 -9.61
CA GLY A 109 -52.74 -10.03 -9.14
C GLY A 109 -52.11 -11.17 -9.95
N ASN A 110 -51.07 -10.90 -10.75
CA ASN A 110 -50.45 -11.91 -11.61
C ASN A 110 -49.43 -12.75 -10.82
N LEU A 111 -49.88 -13.90 -10.31
CA LEU A 111 -49.08 -14.85 -9.54
C LEU A 111 -47.83 -15.37 -10.29
N GLN A 112 -47.93 -15.60 -11.60
CA GLN A 112 -46.80 -16.08 -12.42
C GLN A 112 -45.68 -15.05 -12.48
N LYS A 113 -46.02 -13.80 -12.81
CA LYS A 113 -45.05 -12.69 -12.83
C LYS A 113 -44.50 -12.39 -11.44
N MET A 114 -45.28 -12.63 -10.39
CA MET A 114 -44.83 -12.43 -9.01
C MET A 114 -43.74 -13.45 -8.65
N SER A 115 -43.90 -14.71 -9.05
CA SER A 115 -42.86 -15.75 -8.90
C SER A 115 -41.58 -15.35 -9.65
N GLU A 116 -41.68 -14.92 -10.91
CA GLU A 116 -40.52 -14.48 -11.71
C GLU A 116 -39.80 -13.26 -11.11
N THR A 117 -40.57 -12.33 -10.53
CA THR A 117 -40.01 -11.13 -9.89
C THR A 117 -39.32 -11.49 -8.57
N MET A 118 -39.86 -12.46 -7.81
CA MET A 118 -39.22 -12.98 -6.59
C MET A 118 -37.94 -13.76 -6.90
N ASP A 119 -37.93 -14.60 -7.94
CA ASP A 119 -36.70 -15.27 -8.38
C ASP A 119 -35.62 -14.26 -8.78
N SER A 120 -36.01 -13.15 -9.39
CA SER A 120 -35.11 -12.05 -9.75
C SER A 120 -34.60 -11.29 -8.53
N PHE A 121 -35.44 -11.11 -7.51
CA PHE A 121 -35.05 -10.52 -6.23
C PHE A 121 -34.03 -11.40 -5.51
N GLU A 122 -34.29 -12.70 -5.40
CA GLU A 122 -33.40 -13.67 -4.75
C GLU A 122 -32.03 -13.70 -5.43
N LYS A 123 -31.99 -13.76 -6.76
CA LYS A 123 -30.73 -13.68 -7.52
C LYS A 123 -29.96 -12.41 -7.25
N GLN A 124 -30.62 -11.25 -7.18
CA GLN A 124 -29.93 -9.99 -6.91
C GLN A 124 -29.47 -9.87 -5.46
N PHE A 125 -30.21 -10.45 -4.51
CA PHE A 125 -29.85 -10.47 -3.11
C PHE A 125 -28.63 -11.37 -2.85
N VAL A 126 -28.61 -12.59 -3.39
CA VAL A 126 -27.46 -13.51 -3.32
C VAL A 126 -26.22 -12.87 -3.95
N ASN A 127 -26.35 -12.25 -5.12
CA ASN A 127 -25.23 -11.54 -5.76
C ASN A 127 -24.69 -10.40 -4.88
N MET A 128 -25.56 -9.70 -4.15
CA MET A 128 -25.16 -8.63 -3.25
C MET A 128 -24.38 -9.16 -2.04
N GLU A 129 -24.80 -10.27 -1.44
CA GLU A 129 -24.09 -10.90 -0.32
C GLU A 129 -22.70 -11.38 -0.72
N VAL A 130 -22.59 -12.11 -1.83
CA VAL A 130 -21.28 -12.57 -2.36
C VAL A 130 -20.38 -11.38 -2.66
N GLN A 131 -20.94 -10.29 -3.20
CA GLN A 131 -20.19 -9.09 -3.50
C GLN A 131 -19.77 -8.31 -2.25
N ALA A 132 -20.59 -8.29 -1.19
CA ALA A 132 -20.25 -7.68 0.09
C ALA A 132 -19.12 -8.46 0.80
N GLU A 133 -19.20 -9.78 0.83
CA GLU A 133 -18.17 -10.66 1.42
C GLU A 133 -16.82 -10.51 0.72
N PHE A 134 -16.82 -10.44 -0.61
CA PHE A 134 -15.59 -10.20 -1.38
C PHE A 134 -14.98 -8.82 -1.10
N MET A 135 -15.83 -7.83 -0.83
CA MET A 135 -15.40 -6.44 -0.61
C MET A 135 -14.84 -6.23 0.81
N ASP A 136 -15.44 -6.83 1.83
CA ASP A 136 -14.93 -6.80 3.20
C ASP A 136 -13.53 -7.44 3.31
N ASN A 137 -13.36 -8.60 2.67
CA ASN A 137 -12.07 -9.29 2.62
C ASN A 137 -10.98 -8.47 1.89
N ALA A 138 -11.34 -7.71 0.84
CA ALA A 138 -10.40 -6.88 0.11
C ALA A 138 -10.05 -5.57 0.84
N MET A 139 -10.97 -5.00 1.63
CA MET A 139 -10.76 -3.74 2.34
C MET A 139 -9.93 -3.89 3.63
N ALA A 140 -10.00 -5.03 4.31
CA ALA A 140 -9.25 -5.30 5.55
C ALA A 140 -7.71 -5.24 5.39
N GLY A 141 -7.19 -5.49 4.18
CA GLY A 141 -5.74 -5.54 3.93
C GLY A 141 -5.05 -4.17 3.70
N SER A 142 -5.81 -3.08 3.47
CA SER A 142 -5.24 -1.86 2.86
C SER A 142 -4.84 -0.74 3.84
N THR A 143 -5.02 -0.89 5.16
CA THR A 143 -4.86 0.21 6.14
C THR A 143 -3.47 0.31 6.80
N SER A 144 -2.56 -0.65 6.56
CA SER A 144 -1.31 -0.79 7.34
C SER A 144 -0.06 -0.17 6.70
N LEU A 145 -0.16 1.00 6.06
CA LEU A 145 0.98 1.61 5.33
C LEU A 145 1.30 3.05 5.76
N SER A 146 1.28 3.32 7.07
CA SER A 146 1.91 4.50 7.64
C SER A 146 3.32 4.15 8.12
N THR A 147 4.30 4.29 7.23
CA THR A 147 5.72 4.07 7.50
C THR A 147 6.25 5.08 8.54
N PRO A 148 6.78 4.63 9.70
CA PRO A 148 7.31 5.50 10.76
C PRO A 148 8.68 6.11 10.39
N GLU A 149 8.98 7.31 10.92
CA GLU A 149 10.22 8.06 10.66
C GLU A 149 11.54 7.32 11.03
N GLY A 150 11.48 6.22 11.79
CA GLY A 150 12.65 5.41 12.16
C GLY A 150 13.37 4.73 10.97
N GLU A 151 12.68 4.54 9.84
CA GLU A 151 13.28 3.93 8.63
C GLU A 151 14.31 4.85 7.94
N VAL A 152 14.33 6.14 8.27
CA VAL A 152 15.29 7.11 7.72
C VAL A 152 16.70 6.86 8.28
N ASN A 153 16.81 6.67 9.60
CA ASN A 153 18.09 6.37 10.25
C ASN A 153 18.58 4.96 9.94
N SER A 154 17.66 3.98 9.86
CA SER A 154 18.00 2.60 9.51
C SER A 154 18.59 2.49 8.10
N LEU A 155 18.06 3.22 7.11
CA LEU A 155 18.63 3.15 5.75
C LEU A 155 19.93 3.93 5.60
N MET A 156 20.17 4.95 6.42
CA MET A 156 21.45 5.66 6.46
C MET A 156 22.56 4.75 7.00
N GLN A 157 22.25 3.94 8.01
CA GLN A 157 23.16 2.94 8.57
C GLN A 157 23.39 1.77 7.61
N GLN A 158 22.32 1.25 7.00
CA GLN A 158 22.40 0.14 6.03
C GLN A 158 23.21 0.51 4.78
N VAL A 159 23.13 1.75 4.28
CA VAL A 159 23.95 2.22 3.15
C VAL A 159 25.39 2.56 3.57
N ALA A 160 25.65 2.90 4.82
CA ALA A 160 27.02 3.03 5.31
C ALA A 160 27.72 1.67 5.38
N ASP A 161 27.00 0.67 5.90
CA ASP A 161 27.46 -0.71 6.05
C ASP A 161 27.67 -1.40 4.69
N ASP A 162 26.73 -1.27 3.75
CA ASP A 162 26.79 -1.90 2.41
C ASP A 162 27.95 -1.39 1.55
N TYR A 163 28.47 -0.19 1.83
CA TYR A 163 29.54 0.44 1.06
C TYR A 163 30.89 0.50 1.80
N GLY A 164 31.00 -0.12 2.98
CA GLY A 164 32.24 -0.17 3.76
C GLY A 164 32.75 1.20 4.18
N LEU A 165 31.87 2.19 4.28
CA LEU A 165 32.18 3.51 4.79
C LEU A 165 31.93 3.46 6.29
N GLU A 166 32.98 3.23 7.09
CA GLU A 166 32.92 3.55 8.52
C GLU A 166 32.54 5.02 8.64
N VAL A 167 31.27 5.26 8.94
CA VAL A 167 30.76 6.58 9.28
C VAL A 167 31.31 6.89 10.67
N SER A 168 32.53 7.40 10.71
CA SER A 168 33.04 8.17 11.84
C SER A 168 32.28 9.51 11.88
N VAL A 169 30.97 9.45 12.15
CA VAL A 169 30.22 10.60 12.64
C VAL A 169 30.85 10.93 13.98
N GLY A 170 31.50 12.09 14.04
CA GLY A 170 32.15 12.60 15.23
C GLY A 170 31.17 12.78 16.37
N LEU A 171 30.95 11.71 17.13
CA LEU A 171 30.59 11.82 18.54
C LEU A 171 31.87 12.18 19.31
N PRO A 172 31.81 13.11 20.28
CA PRO A 172 32.95 13.40 21.13
C PRO A 172 33.35 12.11 21.83
N GLN A 173 34.60 11.71 21.61
CA GLN A 173 35.23 10.52 22.16
C GLN A 173 35.08 10.53 23.70
N PRO A 174 34.33 9.60 24.32
CA PRO A 174 34.44 9.42 25.75
C PRO A 174 35.79 8.75 26.01
N ALA A 175 36.62 9.42 26.80
CA ALA A 175 37.86 8.87 27.31
C ALA A 175 37.65 7.45 27.88
N GLY A 176 38.60 6.58 27.57
CA GLY A 176 38.44 5.13 27.64
C GLY A 176 37.93 4.59 28.97
N HIS A 177 36.95 3.69 28.88
CA HIS A 177 36.75 2.60 29.81
C HIS A 177 36.47 1.35 28.98
N ALA A 178 37.41 0.42 28.98
CA ALA A 178 37.22 -0.90 28.39
C ALA A 178 36.12 -1.64 29.16
N ILE A 179 35.01 -1.94 28.49
CA ILE A 179 33.98 -2.87 28.97
C ILE A 179 34.08 -4.12 28.09
N PRO A 180 34.25 -5.32 28.66
CA PRO A 180 34.44 -6.53 27.89
C PRO A 180 33.18 -6.87 27.10
N THR A 181 33.41 -7.28 25.86
CA THR A 181 32.44 -7.77 24.87
C THR A 181 31.59 -8.89 25.49
N LYS A 182 30.28 -8.65 25.65
CA LYS A 182 29.32 -9.72 25.92
C LYS A 182 28.81 -10.22 24.57
N THR A 183 29.12 -11.47 24.30
CA THR A 183 28.75 -12.28 23.14
C THR A 183 27.28 -12.09 22.77
N GLU A 184 27.01 -11.80 21.49
CA GLU A 184 25.69 -11.92 20.91
C GLU A 184 25.26 -13.39 20.95
N GLU A 185 24.28 -13.73 21.80
CA GLU A 185 23.56 -14.98 21.70
C GLU A 185 22.65 -14.91 20.48
N LYS A 186 23.02 -15.59 19.39
CA LYS A 186 22.07 -16.02 18.36
C LYS A 186 21.03 -16.91 19.04
N VAL A 187 19.82 -16.38 19.22
CA VAL A 187 18.66 -17.22 19.54
C VAL A 187 18.39 -18.07 18.30
N GLU A 188 18.83 -19.32 18.34
CA GLU A 188 18.52 -20.30 17.30
C GLU A 188 17.02 -20.57 17.28
N GLU A 189 16.41 -20.56 16.08
CA GLU A 189 14.97 -20.79 15.87
C GLU A 189 14.48 -22.12 16.46
N ASP A 190 15.38 -23.07 16.74
CA ASP A 190 15.06 -24.36 17.36
C ASP A 190 14.62 -24.22 18.83
N ASP A 191 15.10 -23.20 19.57
CA ASP A 191 14.73 -22.98 20.98
C ASP A 191 13.30 -22.40 21.11
N LEU A 192 12.90 -21.53 20.18
CA LEU A 192 11.53 -21.02 20.09
C LEU A 192 10.53 -22.12 19.71
N SER A 193 10.93 -23.00 18.79
CA SER A 193 10.14 -24.15 18.33
C SER A 193 9.84 -25.11 19.48
N ARG A 194 10.82 -25.39 20.34
CA ARG A 194 10.65 -26.23 21.54
C ARG A 194 9.73 -25.59 22.57
N ARG A 195 9.89 -24.29 22.87
CA ARG A 195 9.03 -23.57 23.83
C ARG A 195 7.57 -23.52 23.39
N LEU A 196 7.31 -23.43 22.08
CA LEU A 196 5.95 -23.48 21.53
C LEU A 196 5.30 -24.85 21.71
N VAL A 197 6.05 -25.93 21.51
CA VAL A 197 5.55 -27.30 21.73
C VAL A 197 5.24 -27.54 23.21
N GLU A 198 6.09 -27.04 24.11
CA GLU A 198 5.91 -27.21 25.56
C GLU A 198 4.71 -26.42 26.09
N LEU A 199 4.45 -25.22 25.57
CA LEU A 199 3.24 -24.44 25.87
C LEU A 199 1.97 -25.10 25.32
N LYS A 200 2.06 -25.75 24.15
CA LYS A 200 0.93 -26.44 23.53
C LYS A 200 0.58 -27.76 24.23
N ALA A 201 1.55 -28.40 24.89
CA ALA A 201 1.33 -29.59 25.70
C ALA A 201 0.74 -29.28 27.09
N ARG A 202 0.71 -28.00 27.48
CA ARG A 202 0.26 -27.54 28.80
C ARG A 202 -1.11 -26.84 28.78
N GLY A 203 -1.81 -26.86 27.64
CA GLY A 203 -3.22 -26.48 27.50
C GLY A 203 -4.04 -27.67 27.03
#